data_AF-Q8PZT2-F1
#
_entry.id   AF-Q8PZT2-F1
#
_cell.length_a   1.000
_cell.length_b   1.000
_cell.length_c   1.000
_cell.angle_alpha   90.00
_cell.angle_beta   90.00
_cell.angle_gamma   90.00
#
_symmetry.space_group_name_H-M   'P 1'
#
loop_
_entity.id
_entity.type
_entity.pdbx_description
1 polymer ?
#
loop_
_entity_poly.entity_id
_entity_poly.type
_entity_poly.pdbx_seq_one_letter_code
_entity_poly.pdbx_strand_id
1 'polypeptide(L)' 'MIEHWIEHNDSHIQSFREWAQKAKKDGFLEASEEILEAANKMEEANKLLGKAREGLFHLHEHK' A
#
# COMPACT_ATOMS: atom_id res chain seq x y z
N MET A 1 14.57 7.35 2.01
CA MET A 1 13.67 8.06 2.96
C MET A 1 12.22 8.00 2.51
N ILE A 2 11.89 8.04 1.21
CA ILE A 2 10.53 7.79 0.69
C ILE A 2 10.37 6.32 0.23
N GLU A 3 11.46 5.72 -0.23
CA GLU A 3 11.58 4.31 -0.61
C GLU A 3 11.19 3.39 0.55
N HIS A 4 11.70 3.66 1.75
CA HIS A 4 11.38 2.88 2.95
C HIS A 4 9.89 2.93 3.31
N TRP A 5 9.19 4.05 3.05
CA TRP A 5 7.75 4.11 3.28
C TRP A 5 7.00 3.26 2.26
N ILE A 6 7.42 3.26 0.99
CA ILE A 6 6.85 2.41 -0.06
C ILE A 6 7.04 0.93 0.31
N GLU A 7 8.26 0.52 0.67
CA GLU A 7 8.59 -0.85 1.09
C GLU A 7 7.79 -1.27 2.34
N HIS A 8 7.66 -0.38 3.33
CA HIS A 8 6.89 -0.66 4.54
C HIS A 8 5.40 -0.81 4.25
N ASN A 9 4.85 0.03 3.38
CA ASN A 9 3.47 -0.06 2.94
C ASN A 9 3.20 -1.37 2.18
N ASP A 10 4.15 -1.87 1.38
CA ASP A 10 4.02 -3.18 0.71
C ASP A 10 3.88 -4.32 1.74
N SER A 11 4.62 -4.25 2.85
CA SER A 11 4.50 -5.21 3.96
C SER A 11 3.13 -5.14 4.65
N HIS A 12 2.57 -3.93 4.81
CA HIS A 12 1.21 -3.74 5.33
C HIS A 12 0.15 -4.27 4.37
N ILE A 13 0.29 -4.01 3.07
CA ILE A 13 -0.63 -4.50 2.03
C ILE A 13 -0.71 -6.02 2.07
N GLN A 14 0.44 -6.71 2.16
CA GLN A 14 0.47 -8.15 2.29
C GLN A 14 -0.28 -8.61 3.55
N SER A 15 0.04 -8.01 4.70
CA SER A 15 -0.58 -8.35 5.98
C SER A 15 -2.10 -8.13 5.97
N PHE A 16 -2.57 -7.04 5.36
CA PHE A 16 -4.00 -6.75 5.22
C PHE A 16 -4.68 -7.80 4.35
N ARG A 17 -4.08 -8.18 3.21
CA ARG A 17 -4.64 -9.22 2.33
C ARG A 17 -4.74 -10.57 3.05
N GLU A 18 -3.75 -10.94 3.87
CA GLU A 18 -3.78 -12.15 4.70
C GLU A 18 -4.91 -12.10 5.75
N TRP A 19 -5.09 -10.97 6.43
CA TRP A 19 -6.17 -10.78 7.40
C TRP A 19 -7.56 -10.76 6.76
N ALA A 20 -7.71 -10.14 5.59
CA ALA A 20 -8.95 -10.18 4.81
C ALA A 20 -9.32 -11.63 4.47
N GLN A 21 -8.36 -12.43 4.00
CA GLN A 21 -8.60 -13.85 3.73
C GLN A 21 -9.01 -14.63 4.98
N LYS A 22 -8.40 -14.35 6.14
CA LYS A 22 -8.78 -14.98 7.40
C LYS A 22 -10.20 -14.58 7.82
N ALA A 23 -10.52 -13.29 7.81
CA ALA A 23 -11.86 -12.77 8.11
C ALA A 23 -12.92 -13.42 7.21
N LYS A 24 -12.64 -13.55 5.90
CA LYS A 24 -13.52 -14.21 4.94
C LYS A 24 -13.75 -15.69 5.28
N LYS A 25 -12.70 -16.43 5.64
CA LYS A 25 -12.79 -17.85 6.04
C LYS A 25 -13.63 -18.03 7.31
N ASP A 26 -13.55 -17.08 8.23
CA ASP A 26 -14.28 -17.09 9.50
C ASP A 26 -15.73 -16.55 9.36
N GLY A 27 -16.16 -16.17 8.14
CA GLY A 27 -17.52 -15.71 7.84
C GLY A 27 -17.76 -14.21 8.00
N PHE A 28 -16.73 -13.44 8.35
CA PHE A 28 -16.80 -11.98 8.48
C PHE A 28 -16.60 -11.30 7.11
N LEU A 29 -17.59 -11.43 6.23
CA LEU A 29 -17.49 -10.95 4.84
C LEU A 29 -17.30 -9.43 4.75
N GLU A 30 -18.09 -8.64 5.47
CA GLU A 30 -18.00 -7.17 5.46
C GLU A 30 -16.62 -6.69 5.95
N ALA A 31 -16.15 -7.20 7.10
CA ALA A 31 -14.82 -6.89 7.60
C ALA A 31 -13.71 -7.31 6.63
N SER A 32 -13.86 -8.46 5.95
CA SER A 32 -12.92 -8.86 4.89
C SER A 32 -12.87 -7.85 3.74
N GLU A 33 -14.03 -7.33 3.32
CA GLU A 33 -14.11 -6.34 2.23
C GLU A 33 -13.48 -5.01 2.65
N GLU A 34 -13.74 -4.55 3.87
CA GLU A 34 -13.14 -3.33 4.42
C GLU A 34 -11.61 -3.44 4.54
N ILE A 35 -11.09 -4.57 5.02
CA ILE A 35 -9.64 -4.80 5.12
C ILE A 35 -9.00 -4.85 3.72
N LEU A 36 -9.67 -5.48 2.76
CA LEU A 36 -9.17 -5.53 1.38
C LEU A 36 -9.15 -4.14 0.74
N GLU A 37 -10.17 -3.32 1.01
CA GLU A 37 -10.23 -1.94 0.55
C GLU A 37 -9.13 -1.07 1.18
N ALA A 38 -8.80 -1.30 2.46
CA ALA A 38 -7.66 -0.66 3.09
C ALA A 38 -6.33 -1.00 2.38
N ALA A 39 -6.16 -2.26 1.94
CA ALA A 39 -4.99 -2.68 1.18
C ALA A 39 -4.93 -1.97 -0.20
N ASN A 40 -6.06 -1.84 -0.89
CA ASN A 40 -6.13 -1.14 -2.18
C ASN A 40 -5.74 0.34 -2.03
N LYS A 41 -6.28 1.03 -1.02
CA LYS A 41 -5.95 2.44 -0.75
C LYS A 41 -4.47 2.64 -0.41
N MET A 42 -3.86 1.70 0.32
CA MET A 42 -2.43 1.74 0.59
C MET A 42 -1.61 1.55 -0.70
N GLU A 43 -2.06 0.71 -1.62
CA GLU A 43 -1.41 0.53 -2.92
C GLU A 43 -1.52 1.79 -3.79
N GLU A 44 -2.64 2.52 -3.73
CA GLU A 44 -2.79 3.84 -4.35
C GLU A 44 -1.84 4.87 -3.73
N ALA A 45 -1.70 4.87 -2.40
CA ALA A 45 -0.72 5.71 -1.72
C ALA A 45 0.71 5.42 -2.22
N ASN A 46 1.08 4.15 -2.37
CA ASN A 46 2.38 3.76 -2.93
C ASN A 46 2.59 4.25 -4.37
N LYS A 47 1.57 4.23 -5.21
CA LYS A 47 1.65 4.80 -6.57
C LYS A 47 1.93 6.31 -6.54
N LEU A 48 1.29 7.06 -5.63
CA LEU A 48 1.52 8.49 -5.47
C LEU A 48 2.92 8.79 -4.91
N LEU A 49 3.37 8.01 -3.92
CA LEU A 49 4.73 8.10 -3.38
C LEU A 49 5.79 7.78 -4.44
N GLY A 50 5.53 6.79 -5.31
CA GLY A 50 6.40 6.47 -6.44
C GLY A 50 6.56 7.64 -7.41
N LYS A 51 5.46 8.31 -7.78
CA LYS A 51 5.50 9.53 -8.61
C LYS A 51 6.24 10.67 -7.92
N ALA A 52 6.01 10.87 -6.62
CA ALA A 52 6.71 11.89 -5.85
C ALA A 52 8.23 11.61 -5.80
N ARG A 53 8.61 10.34 -5.62
CA ARG A 53 10.01 9.89 -5.69
C ARG A 53 10.63 10.24 -7.04
N GLU A 54 9.98 9.87 -8.14
CA GLU A 54 10.45 10.19 -9.50
C GLU A 54 10.63 11.70 -9.68
N GLY A 55 9.66 12.52 -9.27
CA GLY A 55 9.75 13.98 -9.38
C GLY A 55 10.91 14.57 -8.56
N LEU A 56 11.13 14.07 -7.33
CA LEU A 56 12.23 14.52 -6.48
C LEU A 56 13.61 14.21 -7.07
N PHE A 57 13.79 13.05 -7.72
CA PHE A 57 15.08 12.66 -8.28
C PHE A 57 15.29 13.15 -9.72
N HIS A 58 14.25 13.30 -10.54
CA HIS A 58 14.36 13.94 -11.86
C HIS A 58 14.68 15.44 -11.76
N LEU A 59 14.24 16.12 -10.71
CA LEU A 59 14.64 17.51 -10.45
C LEU A 59 16.11 17.65 -10.05
N HIS A 60 16.76 16.57 -9.63
CA HIS A 60 18.13 16.60 -9.13
C HIS A 60 19.19 16.44 -10.24
N GLU A 61 18.83 15.88 -11.40
CA GLU A 61 19.76 15.70 -12.53
C GLU A 61 19.92 16.94 -13.43
N HIS A 62 19.14 18.01 -13.20
CA HIS A 62 19.15 19.24 -13.99
C HIS A 62 19.67 20.50 -13.25
N LYS A 63 20.44 20.34 -12.17
CA LYS A 63 21.15 21.43 -11.48
C LYS A 63 22.65 21.18 -11.45
#